data_AF-A0AAD5DC49-F1
#
_entry.id   AF-A0AAD5DC49-F1
#
_cell.length_a   1.000
_cell.length_b   1.000
_cell.length_c   1.000
_cell.angle_alpha   90.00
_cell.angle_beta   90.00
_cell.angle_gamma   90.00
#
_symmetry.space_group_name_H-M   'P 1'
#
loop_
_entity.id
_entity.type
_entity.pdbx_description
1 polymer ?
#
loop_
_entity_poly.entity_id
_entity_poly.type
_entity_poly.pdbx_seq_one_letter_code
_entity_poly.pdbx_strand_id
1 'polypeptide(L)' 'MNDVFRDMLDTCVVVYLDDILVYSPSEEAHGKHLEAVLQRLLENNLVAARHKCEFFTRRTKFLGNITPADGVEVDDKK' A
#
# COMPACT_ATOMS: atom_id res chain seq x y z
N MET A 1 -0.65 -7.73 -11.42
CA MET A 1 -0.98 -6.73 -10.38
C MET A 1 -0.83 -5.30 -10.89
N ASN A 2 0.23 -4.95 -11.62
CA ASN A 2 0.38 -3.61 -12.22
C ASN A 2 -0.74 -3.20 -13.19
N ASP A 3 -1.28 -4.10 -14.00
CA ASP A 3 -2.41 -3.76 -14.88
C ASP A 3 -3.72 -3.53 -14.12
N VAL A 4 -3.86 -4.11 -12.92
CA VAL A 4 -5.06 -4.00 -12.07
C VAL A 4 -5.12 -2.63 -11.39
N PHE A 5 -3.96 -2.06 -11.03
CA PHE A 5 -3.83 -0.78 -10.32
C PHE A 5 -3.28 0.34 -11.19
N ARG A 6 -3.26 0.18 -12.52
CA ARG A 6 -2.55 1.08 -13.45
C ARG A 6 -2.96 2.55 -13.28
N ASP A 7 -4.22 2.81 -12.98
CA ASP A 7 -4.81 4.12 -12.74
C ASP A 7 -4.52 4.70 -11.34
N MET A 8 -4.01 3.87 -10.42
CA MET A 8 -3.69 4.24 -9.03
C MET A 8 -2.18 4.22 -8.73
N LEU A 9 -1.38 3.62 -9.62
CA LEU A 9 0.07 3.59 -9.54
C LEU A 9 0.65 5.00 -9.50
N ASP A 10 1.65 5.20 -8.63
CA ASP A 10 2.35 6.47 -8.38
C ASP A 10 1.46 7.64 -7.92
N THR A 11 0.16 7.41 -7.72
CA THR A 11 -0.79 8.38 -7.18
C THR A 11 -1.06 8.11 -5.70
N CYS A 12 -1.48 6.89 -5.38
CA CYS A 12 -1.75 6.46 -4.00
C CYS A 12 -1.35 5.01 -3.73
N VAL A 13 -0.90 4.28 -4.75
CA VAL A 13 -0.52 2.88 -4.66
C VAL A 13 0.87 2.66 -5.24
N VAL A 14 1.70 1.90 -4.53
CA VAL A 14 2.92 1.29 -5.06
C VAL A 14 2.74 -0.22 -5.00
N VAL A 15 3.00 -0.91 -6.11
CA VAL A 15 2.92 -2.38 -6.18
C VAL A 15 4.32 -2.92 -6.41
N TYR A 16 4.72 -3.89 -5.60
CA TYR A 16 5.91 -4.68 -5.84
C TYR A 16 5.59 -6.17 -5.70
N LEU A 17 5.61 -6.89 -6.83
CA LEU A 17 5.18 -8.29 -6.91
C LEU A 17 3.77 -8.49 -6.33
N ASP A 18 3.70 -9.04 -5.11
CA ASP A 18 2.47 -9.35 -4.38
C ASP A 18 2.18 -8.34 -3.25
N ASP A 19 3.12 -7.44 -2.94
CA ASP A 19 2.98 -6.43 -1.90
C ASP A 19 2.41 -5.13 -2.48
N ILE A 20 1.35 -4.64 -1.84
CA ILE A 20 0.66 -3.40 -2.21
C ILE A 20 0.83 -2.42 -1.05
N LEU A 21 1.50 -1.31 -1.32
CA LEU A 21 1.60 -0.18 -0.40
C LEU A 21 0.58 0.89 -0.81
N VAL A 22 -0.26 1.30 0.13
CA VAL A 22 -1.20 2.41 -0.05
C VAL A 22 -0.71 3.59 0.78
N TYR A 23 -0.57 4.77 0.18
CA TYR A 23 -0.10 5.98 0.86
C TYR A 23 -0.99 7.17 0.53
N SER A 24 -1.11 8.12 1.47
CA SER A 24 -2.03 9.25 1.34
C SER A 24 -1.65 10.40 2.27
N PRO A 25 -1.99 11.66 1.93
CA PRO A 25 -1.61 12.84 2.73
C PRO A 25 -2.45 13.01 4.01
N SER A 26 -3.61 12.37 4.12
CA SER A 26 -4.48 12.44 5.31
C SER A 26 -5.17 11.10 5.57
N GLU A 27 -5.60 10.86 6.82
CA GLU A 27 -6.33 9.65 7.19
C GLU A 27 -7.67 9.51 6.45
N GLU A 28 -8.36 10.63 6.20
CA GLU A 28 -9.62 10.62 5.43
C GLU A 28 -9.38 10.22 3.96
N ALA A 29 -8.34 10.77 3.32
CA ALA A 29 -7.96 10.36 1.97
C ALA A 29 -7.49 8.90 1.94
N HIS A 30 -6.77 8.47 2.98
CA HIS A 30 -6.29 7.10 3.11
C HIS A 30 -7.44 6.09 3.18
N GLY A 31 -8.50 6.40 3.94
CA GLY A 31 -9.70 5.57 3.99
C GLY A 31 -10.33 5.35 2.60
N LYS A 32 -10.48 6.43 1.82
CA LYS A 32 -11.04 6.38 0.46
C LYS A 32 -10.16 5.60 -0.50
N HIS A 33 -8.83 5.80 -0.44
CA HIS A 33 -7.90 5.03 -1.27
C HIS A 33 -7.87 3.54 -0.89
N LEU A 34 -7.90 3.23 0.40
CA LEU A 34 -7.91 1.85 0.88
C LEU A 34 -9.17 1.13 0.43
N GLU A 35 -10.34 1.77 0.53
CA GLU A 35 -11.60 1.22 0.02
C GLU A 35 -11.52 0.92 -1.48
N ALA A 36 -11.03 1.87 -2.29
CA ALA A 36 -10.86 1.68 -3.73
C ALA A 36 -9.90 0.53 -4.06
N VAL A 37 -8.80 0.39 -3.32
CA VAL A 37 -7.83 -0.71 -3.51
C VAL A 37 -8.45 -2.07 -3.18
N LEU A 38 -9.14 -2.17 -2.04
CA LEU A 38 -9.80 -3.42 -1.62
C LEU A 38 -10.93 -3.80 -2.57
N GLN A 39 -11.70 -2.83 -3.05
CA GLN A 39 -12.73 -3.06 -4.06
C GLN A 39 -12.12 -3.57 -5.37
N ARG A 40 -11.02 -2.98 -5.83
CA ARG A 40 -10.34 -3.41 -7.06
C ARG A 40 -9.78 -4.84 -6.95
N LEU A 41 -9.27 -5.22 -5.78
CA LEU A 41 -8.88 -6.60 -5.49
C LEU A 41 -10.07 -7.55 -5.66
N LEU A 42 -11.21 -7.20 -5.05
CA LEU A 42 -12.44 -8.00 -5.12
C LEU A 42 -12.94 -8.17 -6.57
N GLU A 43 -12.97 -7.09 -7.35
CA GLU A 43 -13.38 -7.10 -8.76
C GLU A 43 -12.50 -8.00 -9.64
N ASN A 44 -11.24 -8.18 -9.26
CA ASN A 44 -10.27 -9.03 -9.97
C ASN A 44 -10.12 -10.43 -9.35
N ASN A 45 -11.02 -10.83 -8.44
CA ASN A 45 -10.98 -12.09 -7.71
C ASN A 45 -9.66 -12.32 -6.92
N LEU A 46 -9.05 -11.23 -6.44
CA LEU A 46 -7.86 -11.25 -5.60
C LEU A 46 -8.25 -11.02 -4.13
N VAL A 47 -7.57 -11.71 -3.21
CA VAL A 47 -7.84 -11.59 -1.77
C VAL A 47 -6.53 -11.29 -1.04
N ALA A 48 -6.53 -10.24 -0.23
CA ALA A 48 -5.39 -9.92 0.62
C ALA A 48 -5.39 -10.83 1.86
N ALA A 49 -4.24 -11.45 2.16
CA ALA A 49 -4.08 -12.26 3.36
C ALA A 49 -4.07 -11.37 4.60
N ARG A 50 -5.18 -11.31 5.34
CA ARG A 50 -5.36 -10.42 6.51
C ARG A 50 -4.21 -10.48 7.54
N HIS A 51 -3.61 -11.66 7.76
CA HIS A 51 -2.50 -11.83 8.70
C HIS A 51 -1.17 -11.21 8.22
N LYS A 52 -1.07 -10.82 6.95
CA LYS A 52 0.06 -10.13 6.33
C LYS A 52 -0.21 -8.64 6.08
N CYS A 53 -1.43 -8.17 6.35
CA CYS A 53 -1.82 -6.79 6.09
C CYS A 53 -1.62 -5.93 7.33
N GLU A 54 -0.99 -4.78 7.15
CA GLU A 54 -0.92 -3.70 8.14
C GLU A 54 -1.74 -2.52 7.62
N PHE A 55 -2.67 -2.01 8.44
CA PHE A 55 -3.56 -0.90 8.07
C PHE A 55 -3.37 0.28 9.03
N PHE A 56 -3.60 1.50 8.53
CA PHE A 56 -3.58 2.75 9.31
C PHE A 56 -2.30 2.93 10.15
N THR A 57 -1.15 2.53 9.62
CA THR A 57 0.14 2.75 10.27
C THR A 57 0.87 3.94 9.64
N ARG A 58 1.55 4.72 10.47
CA ARG A 58 2.44 5.81 10.04
C ARG A 58 3.83 5.30 9.65
N ARG A 59 4.13 4.03 9.92
CA ARG A 59 5.39 3.36 9.58
C ARG A 59 5.08 1.92 9.20
N THR A 60 5.40 1.52 7.99
CA THR A 60 5.31 0.13 7.57
C THR A 60 6.60 -0.32 6.91
N LYS A 61 6.84 -1.64 6.91
CA LYS A 61 7.95 -2.21 6.19
C LYS A 61 7.51 -2.49 4.76
N PHE A 62 8.20 -1.89 3.80
CA PHE A 62 7.99 -2.16 2.39
C PHE A 62 9.36 -2.40 1.75
N LEU A 63 9.53 -3.53 1.05
CA LEU A 63 10.78 -3.92 0.39
C LEU A 63 12.02 -3.98 1.30
N GLY A 64 11.83 -4.34 2.56
CA GLY A 64 12.92 -4.40 3.54
C GLY A 64 13.38 -3.03 4.06
N ASN A 65 12.70 -1.94 3.69
CA ASN A 65 12.91 -0.61 4.25
C ASN A 65 11.71 -0.18 5.10
N ILE A 66 11.94 0.70 6.07
CA ILE A 66 10.87 1.34 6.84
C ILE A 66 10.41 2.55 6.03
N THR A 67 9.15 2.58 5.60
CA THR A 67 8.57 3.75 4.97
C THR A 67 7.85 4.57 6.04
N PRO A 68 8.45 5.64 6.58
CA PRO A 68 7.74 6.59 7.43
C PRO A 68 6.72 7.40 6.63
N ALA A 69 5.72 7.93 7.34
CA ALA A 69 4.71 8.82 6.76
C ALA A 69 5.33 10.07 6.08
N ASP A 70 6.55 10.44 6.48
CA ASP A 70 7.25 11.64 6.03
C ASP A 70 8.24 11.38 4.88
N GLY A 71 8.39 10.13 4.40
CA GLY A 71 9.32 9.78 3.32
C GLY A 71 9.82 8.33 3.36
N VAL A 72 10.98 8.07 2.75
CA VAL A 72 11.66 6.76 2.85
C VAL A 72 12.82 6.91 3.82
N GLU A 73 12.77 6.23 4.97
CA GLU A 73 13.94 6.01 5.82
C GLU A 73 14.52 4.63 5.44
N VAL A 74 15.70 4.64 4.83
CA VAL A 74 16.43 3.40 4.55
C VAL A 74 16.71 2.71 5.89
N ASP A 75 16.33 1.43 6.03
CA ASP A 75 16.52 0.68 7.28
C ASP A 75 18.04 0.48 7.48
N ASP A 76 18.62 1.07 8.54
CA ASP A 76 20.06 1.03 8.85
C ASP A 76 20.46 -0.32 9.50
N LYS A 77 19.88 -1.42 9.01
CA LYS A 77 20.29 -2.77 9.41
C LYS A 77 21.42 -3.26 8.52
N LYS A 78 22.62 -2.87 8.94
CA LYS A 78 23.86 -3.60 8.68
C LYS A 78 23.83 -5.00 9.29
#